data_AF-A0A0Q4K1P3-F1
#
_entry.id   AF-A0A0Q4K1P3-F1
#
_cell.length_a   1.000
_cell.length_b   1.000
_cell.length_c   1.000
_cell.angle_alpha   90.00
_cell.angle_beta   90.00
_cell.angle_gamma   90.00
#
_symmetry.space_group_name_H-M   'P 1'
#
loop_
_entity.id
_entity.type
_entity.pdbx_description
1 polymer ?
#
loop_
_entity_poly.entity_id
_entity_poly.type
_entity_poly.pdbx_seq_one_letter_code
_entity_poly.pdbx_strand_id
1 'polypeptide(L)'
;MTTGAEQGEIVEVGSPVLVPADPVDSVRPWGWMTTIIATATLFLGLFNAHAIAAWFDELPPSPYTEPLRAPIAAWAATTARLGLDTPRAAVRSRWEAAQAARFGDEQPGEDAAR
;
A
#
# COMPACT_ATOMS: atom_id res chain seq x y z
N MET A 1 11.04 42.23 46.59
CA MET A 1 9.96 42.47 45.60
C MET A 1 9.69 41.15 44.91
N THR A 2 8.58 40.52 45.26
CA THR A 2 8.11 39.25 44.71
C THR A 2 7.24 39.56 43.50
N THR A 3 7.72 39.32 42.29
CA THR A 3 6.84 39.32 41.11
C THR A 3 6.33 37.91 40.94
N GLY A 4 5.03 37.73 41.18
CA GLY A 4 4.34 36.45 41.10
C GLY A 4 4.42 35.88 39.69
N ALA A 5 4.86 34.63 39.58
CA ALA A 5 4.42 33.77 38.50
C ALA A 5 3.03 33.28 38.90
N GLU A 6 2.00 33.74 38.20
CA GLU A 6 0.67 33.17 38.33
C GLU A 6 0.73 31.69 37.92
N GLN A 7 0.22 30.82 38.78
CA GLN A 7 0.17 29.38 38.57
C GLN A 7 -0.78 29.07 37.41
N GLY A 8 -0.25 28.65 36.27
CA GLY A 8 -1.06 27.98 35.24
C GLY A 8 -0.68 28.24 33.79
N GLU A 9 0.20 29.19 33.50
CA GLU A 9 0.69 29.38 32.13
C GLU A 9 1.81 28.37 31.87
N ILE A 10 1.52 27.35 31.06
CA ILE A 10 2.58 26.62 30.37
C ILE A 10 3.16 27.64 29.38
N VAL A 11 4.12 28.44 29.86
CA VAL A 11 5.01 29.19 28.98
C VAL A 11 5.64 28.11 28.11
N GLU A 12 5.31 28.11 26.83
CA GLU A 12 6.02 27.32 25.84
C GLU A 12 7.45 27.85 25.82
N VAL A 13 8.29 27.30 26.71
CA VAL A 13 9.72 27.56 26.71
C VAL A 13 10.23 26.92 25.44
N GLY A 14 10.27 27.70 24.37
CA GLY A 14 10.86 27.30 23.11
C GLY A 14 12.21 26.64 23.37
N SER A 15 12.50 25.56 22.62
CA SER A 15 13.72 24.77 22.82
C SER A 15 14.95 25.70 22.94
N PRO A 16 15.77 25.56 24.00
CA PRO A 16 17.01 26.34 24.13
C PRO A 16 18.01 26.00 23.01
N VAL A 17 17.77 24.90 22.29
CA VAL A 17 18.51 24.53 21.09
C VAL A 17 17.94 25.30 19.91
N LEU A 18 18.64 26.36 19.51
CA LEU A 18 18.43 27.02 18.23
C LEU A 18 18.92 26.08 17.12
N VAL A 19 18.03 25.24 16.61
CA VAL A 19 18.29 24.48 15.39
C VAL A 19 18.18 25.49 14.24
N PRO A 20 19.25 25.72 13.45
CA PRO A 20 19.11 26.52 12.24
C PRO A 20 18.02 25.87 11.40
N ALA A 21 17.07 26.66 10.91
CA ALA A 21 16.04 26.14 10.03
C ALA A 21 16.75 25.44 8.87
N ASP A 22 16.54 24.13 8.75
CA ASP A 22 16.99 23.41 7.56
C ASP A 22 16.38 24.16 6.37
N PRO A 23 17.17 24.51 5.33
CA PRO A 23 16.60 25.11 4.15
C PRO A 23 15.55 24.13 3.63
N VAL A 24 14.27 24.51 3.75
CA VAL A 24 13.19 23.74 3.14
C VAL A 24 13.52 23.69 1.67
N ASP A 25 13.83 22.49 1.16
CA ASP A 25 14.21 22.28 -0.21
C ASP A 25 13.06 22.75 -1.10
N SER A 26 13.14 24.01 -1.55
CA SER A 26 12.01 24.72 -2.19
C SER A 26 11.81 24.29 -3.63
N VAL A 27 12.55 23.27 -4.06
CA VAL A 27 12.56 22.77 -5.43
C VAL A 27 11.30 21.94 -5.67
N ARG A 28 10.19 22.65 -5.91
CA ARG A 28 8.92 22.14 -6.46
C ARG A 28 8.32 20.96 -5.66
N PRO A 29 7.83 21.19 -4.44
CA PRO A 29 7.23 20.14 -3.60
C PRO A 29 6.09 19.38 -4.30
N TRP A 30 5.28 20.10 -5.10
CA TRP A 30 4.22 19.50 -5.91
C TRP A 30 4.76 18.56 -6.99
N GLY A 31 5.85 18.94 -7.67
CA GLY A 31 6.47 18.11 -8.69
C GLY A 31 6.99 16.80 -8.09
N TRP A 32 7.70 16.90 -6.96
CA TRP A 32 8.21 15.72 -6.24
C TRP A 32 7.07 14.79 -5.79
N MET A 33 6.04 15.34 -5.15
CA MET A 33 4.88 14.57 -4.71
C MET A 33 4.17 13.89 -5.89
N THR A 34 3.90 14.62 -6.98
CA THR A 34 3.27 14.06 -8.17
C THR A 34 4.14 12.96 -8.80
N THR A 35 5.46 13.14 -8.87
CA THR A 35 6.37 12.11 -9.37
C THR A 35 6.30 10.85 -8.52
N ILE A 36 6.28 10.96 -7.19
CA ILE A 36 6.15 9.79 -6.30
C ILE A 36 4.81 9.09 -6.51
N ILE A 37 3.71 9.84 -6.50
CA ILE A 37 2.37 9.26 -6.67
C ILE A 37 2.26 8.57 -8.03
N ALA A 38 2.70 9.22 -9.11
CA ALA A 38 2.69 8.63 -10.44
C ALA A 38 3.55 7.37 -10.51
N THR A 39 4.77 7.40 -9.97
CA THR A 39 5.69 6.25 -9.96
C THR A 39 5.09 5.08 -9.16
N ALA A 40 4.56 5.34 -7.96
CA ALA A 40 3.92 4.34 -7.13
C ALA A 40 2.67 3.75 -7.80
N THR A 41 1.86 4.59 -8.45
CA THR A 41 0.65 4.15 -9.16
C THR A 41 1.00 3.26 -10.35
N LEU A 42 2.01 3.63 -11.13
CA LEU A 42 2.51 2.82 -12.25
C LEU A 42 3.09 1.49 -11.74
N PHE A 43 3.89 1.54 -10.67
CA PHE A 43 4.44 0.34 -10.05
C PHE A 43 3.34 -0.61 -9.59
N LEU A 44 2.33 -0.12 -8.86
CA LEU A 44 1.18 -0.92 -8.46
C LEU A 44 0.39 -1.44 -9.66
N GLY A 45 0.12 -0.61 -10.66
CA GLY A 45 -0.59 -1.03 -11.88
C GLY A 45 0.10 -2.18 -12.62
N LEU A 46 1.44 -2.24 -12.59
CA LEU A 46 2.24 -3.26 -13.26
C LEU A 46 2.46 -4.52 -12.42
N PHE A 47 2.88 -4.36 -11.17
CA PHE A 47 3.28 -5.48 -10.29
C PHE A 47 2.13 -6.00 -9.41
N ASN A 48 0.98 -5.32 -9.41
CA ASN A 48 -0.19 -5.65 -8.60
C ASN A 48 -1.45 -5.90 -9.44
N ALA A 49 -1.30 -6.12 -10.76
CA ALA A 49 -2.42 -6.29 -11.69
C ALA A 49 -3.35 -7.46 -11.32
N HIS A 50 -2.83 -8.55 -10.76
CA HIS A 50 -3.64 -9.66 -10.28
C HIS A 50 -4.61 -9.26 -9.15
N ALA A 51 -4.15 -8.44 -8.19
CA ALA A 51 -5.02 -8.00 -7.10
C ALA A 51 -6.07 -7.00 -7.59
N ILE A 52 -5.74 -6.17 -8.58
CA ILE A 52 -6.72 -5.29 -9.24
C ILE A 52 -7.83 -6.14 -9.88
N ALA A 53 -7.48 -7.20 -10.61
CA ALA A 53 -8.47 -8.10 -11.20
C ALA A 53 -9.33 -8.82 -10.16
N ALA A 54 -8.71 -9.38 -9.11
CA ALA A 54 -9.43 -10.06 -8.03
C ALA A 54 -10.40 -9.12 -7.30
N TRP A 55 -9.95 -7.92 -6.94
CA TRP A 55 -10.81 -6.88 -6.37
C TRP A 55 -11.95 -6.50 -7.31
N PHE A 56 -11.67 -6.38 -8.61
CA PHE A 56 -12.68 -6.03 -9.60
C PHE A 56 -13.76 -7.11 -9.75
N ASP A 57 -13.38 -8.38 -9.62
CA ASP A 57 -14.33 -9.50 -9.66
C ASP A 57 -15.28 -9.54 -8.45
N GLU A 58 -14.88 -8.95 -7.31
CA GLU A 58 -15.72 -8.79 -6.12
C GLU A 58 -16.74 -7.64 -6.24
N LEU A 59 -16.58 -6.74 -7.21
CA LEU A 59 -17.51 -5.62 -7.40
C LEU A 59 -18.85 -6.10 -7.95
N PRO A 60 -19.98 -5.54 -7.46
CA PRO A 60 -21.29 -5.81 -8.03
C PRO A 60 -21.32 -5.49 -9.54
N PRO A 61 -21.94 -6.36 -10.37
CA PRO A 61 -22.16 -6.05 -11.77
C PRO A 61 -22.96 -4.77 -11.92
N SER A 62 -22.45 -3.83 -12.73
CA SER A 62 -23.09 -2.54 -12.97
C SER A 62 -22.77 -2.07 -14.40
N PRO A 63 -23.56 -1.12 -14.94
CA PRO A 63 -23.26 -0.51 -16.25
C PRO A 63 -21.86 0.12 -16.35
N TYR A 64 -21.23 0.45 -15.21
CA TYR A 64 -19.89 1.03 -15.15
C TYR A 64 -18.78 -0.02 -15.04
N THR A 65 -19.06 -1.16 -14.40
CA THR A 65 -18.06 -2.21 -14.16
C THR A 65 -17.99 -3.22 -15.29
N GLU A 66 -19.13 -3.58 -15.90
CA GLU A 66 -19.15 -4.56 -17.00
C GLU A 66 -18.26 -4.21 -18.19
N PRO A 67 -18.23 -2.96 -18.71
CA PRO A 67 -17.34 -2.60 -19.82
C PRO A 67 -15.85 -2.73 -19.48
N LEU A 68 -15.49 -2.66 -18.20
CA LEU A 68 -14.10 -2.70 -17.72
C LEU A 68 -13.63 -4.11 -17.38
N ARG A 69 -14.53 -5.09 -17.25
CA ARG A 69 -14.19 -6.47 -16.86
C ARG A 69 -13.20 -7.11 -17.84
N ALA A 70 -13.50 -7.06 -19.15
CA ALA A 70 -12.62 -7.60 -20.18
C ALA A 70 -11.26 -6.86 -20.26
N PRO A 71 -11.20 -5.52 -20.28
CA PRO A 71 -9.93 -4.78 -20.21
C PRO A 71 -9.07 -5.12 -18.99
N ILE A 72 -9.66 -5.24 -17.80
CA ILE A 72 -8.94 -5.54 -16.56
C ILE A 72 -8.39 -6.97 -16.58
N ALA A 73 -9.18 -7.94 -17.04
CA ALA A 73 -8.72 -9.31 -17.22
C ALA A 73 -7.58 -9.41 -18.24
N ALA A 74 -7.68 -8.71 -19.37
CA ALA A 74 -6.64 -8.66 -20.39
C ALA A 74 -5.35 -8.00 -19.87
N TRP A 75 -5.47 -6.97 -19.03
CA TRP A 75 -4.33 -6.32 -18.40
C TRP A 75 -3.60 -7.26 -17.43
N ALA A 76 -4.34 -7.96 -16.57
CA ALA A 76 -3.77 -8.97 -15.66
C ALA A 76 -3.08 -10.10 -16.44
N ALA A 77 -3.69 -10.58 -17.53
CA ALA A 77 -3.07 -11.59 -18.39
C ALA A 77 -1.79 -11.08 -19.08
N THR A 78 -1.77 -9.81 -19.51
CA THR A 78 -0.61 -9.20 -20.17
C THR A 78 0.56 -9.05 -19.20
N THR A 79 0.32 -8.51 -18.02
CA THR A 79 1.35 -8.35 -16.97
C THR A 79 1.88 -9.69 -16.48
N ALA A 80 1.03 -10.72 -16.37
CA ALA A 80 1.45 -12.08 -16.09
C ALA A 80 2.36 -12.66 -17.20
N ARG A 81 2.00 -12.47 -18.48
CA ARG A 81 2.84 -12.90 -19.62
C ARG A 81 4.20 -12.20 -19.67
N LEU A 82 4.27 -10.96 -19.19
CA LEU A 82 5.51 -10.19 -19.08
C LEU A 82 6.34 -10.58 -17.85
N GLY A 83 5.85 -11.48 -16.98
CA GLY A 83 6.53 -11.89 -15.76
C GLY A 83 6.51 -10.83 -14.65
N LEU A 84 5.65 -9.82 -14.76
CA LEU A 84 5.55 -8.76 -13.74
C LEU A 84 4.92 -9.27 -12.43
N ASP A 85 4.16 -10.37 -12.48
CA ASP A 85 3.65 -11.05 -11.28
C ASP A 85 4.65 -12.06 -10.67
N THR A 86 5.79 -12.31 -11.31
CA THR A 86 6.76 -13.33 -10.86
C THR A 86 7.28 -13.10 -9.43
N PRO A 87 7.65 -11.88 -9.01
CA PRO A 87 8.10 -11.65 -7.63
C PRO A 87 7.03 -12.02 -6.59
N ARG A 88 5.77 -11.63 -6.84
CA ARG A 88 4.64 -11.96 -5.96
C ARG A 88 4.42 -13.47 -5.91
N ALA A 89 4.37 -14.12 -7.07
CA ALA A 89 4.18 -15.57 -7.18
C ALA A 89 5.28 -16.34 -6.44
N ALA A 90 6.53 -15.89 -6.49
CA ALA A 90 7.64 -16.49 -5.78
C ALA A 90 7.51 -16.35 -4.25
N VAL A 91 7.04 -15.20 -3.75
CA VAL A 91 6.75 -15.02 -2.32
C VAL A 91 5.60 -15.93 -1.90
N ARG A 92 4.53 -16.00 -2.71
CA ARG A 92 3.36 -16.82 -2.45
C ARG A 92 3.72 -18.30 -2.37
N SER A 93 4.46 -18.82 -3.35
CA SER A 93 4.84 -20.24 -3.38
C SER A 93 5.75 -20.62 -2.22
N ARG A 94 6.67 -19.74 -1.81
CA ARG A 94 7.50 -19.94 -0.61
C ARG A 94 6.67 -19.99 0.65
N TRP A 95 5.66 -19.13 0.76
CA TRP A 95 4.74 -19.13 1.88
C TRP A 95 3.90 -20.41 1.91
N GLU A 96 3.37 -20.87 0.78
CA GLU A 96 2.59 -22.12 0.69
C GLU A 96 3.45 -23.34 1.05
N ALA A 97 4.70 -23.39 0.57
CA ALA A 97 5.64 -24.44 0.95
C ALA A 97 5.94 -24.44 2.46
N ALA A 98 6.09 -23.26 3.07
CA ALA A 98 6.28 -23.13 4.50
C ALA A 98 5.01 -23.53 5.29
N GLN A 99 3.83 -23.21 4.76
CA GLN A 99 2.55 -23.59 5.36
C GLN A 99 2.37 -25.12 5.33
N ALA A 100 2.58 -25.75 4.18
CA ALA A 100 2.50 -27.21 4.03
C ALA A 100 3.52 -27.94 4.92
N ALA A 101 4.74 -27.40 5.07
CA ALA A 101 5.74 -27.97 5.97
C ALA A 101 5.34 -27.88 7.45
N ARG A 102 4.53 -26.88 7.84
CA ARG A 102 4.12 -26.65 9.23
C ARG A 102 2.82 -27.37 9.60
N PHE A 103 1.86 -27.42 8.69
CA PHE A 103 0.49 -27.87 8.97
C PHE A 103 0.08 -29.10 8.14
N GLY A 104 0.93 -29.63 7.27
CA GLY A 104 0.53 -30.68 6.33
C GLY A 104 -0.52 -30.16 5.32
N ASP A 105 -1.46 -31.03 4.93
CA ASP A 105 -2.57 -30.70 4.02
C ASP A 105 -3.83 -30.18 4.76
N GLU A 106 -3.71 -29.77 6.03
CA GLU A 106 -4.85 -29.30 6.82
C GLU A 106 -5.47 -28.04 6.16
N GLN A 107 -6.63 -28.20 5.52
CA GLN A 107 -7.37 -27.07 4.97
C GLN A 107 -8.06 -26.31 6.11
N PRO A 108 -7.76 -25.01 6.32
CA PRO A 108 -8.47 -24.23 7.31
C PRO A 108 -9.91 -24.02 6.84
N GLY A 109 -10.83 -24.87 7.32
CA GLY A 109 -12.27 -24.75 7.03
C GLY A 109 -13.09 -26.04 7.13
N GLU A 110 -12.49 -27.24 7.08
CA GLU A 110 -13.27 -28.50 7.06
C GLU A 110 -13.76 -28.95 8.45
N ASP A 111 -13.14 -28.48 9.54
CA ASP A 111 -13.50 -28.89 10.91
C ASP A 111 -14.62 -28.07 11.56
N ALA A 112 -15.07 -26.97 10.93
CA ALA A 112 -16.14 -26.12 11.47
C ALA A 112 -17.55 -26.53 11.00
N ALA A 113 -17.68 -27.61 10.22
CA ALA A 113 -18.92 -28.03 9.56
C ALA A 113 -19.37 -29.47 9.90
N ARG A 114 -18.93 -30.03 11.04
CA ARG A 114 -19.46 -31.30 11.57
C ARG A 114 -20.19 -31.12 12.90
#